data_AF-A0AA38G8U7-F1
#
_entry.id   AF-A0AA38G8U7-F1
#
_cell.length_a   1.000
_cell.length_b   1.000
_cell.length_c   1.000
_cell.angle_alpha   90.00
_cell.angle_beta   90.00
_cell.angle_gamma   90.00
#
_symmetry.space_group_name_H-M   'P 1'
#
loop_
_entity.id
_entity.type
_entity.pdbx_description
1 polymer ?
#
loop_
_entity_poly.entity_id
_entity_poly.type
_entity_poly.pdbx_seq_one_letter_code
_entity_poly.pdbx_strand_id
1 'polypeptide(L)'
;MLVLLYAWMSKGASKMFDHEELFGGVWSGAFTALCFSCGYFAYDQWDMLDNHLYNTQMPSILVHHILLLVCFTLALYRHVTINYLILTLVCE
;
A
#
# COMPACT_ATOMS: atom_id res chain seq x y z
N MET A 1 -10.35 1.47 3.46
CA MET A 1 -11.80 1.14 3.34
C MET A 1 -12.62 2.24 2.67
N LEU A 2 -12.58 3.51 3.12
CA LEU A 2 -13.33 4.61 2.49
C LEU A 2 -12.97 4.86 1.02
N VAL A 3 -11.68 4.74 0.67
CA VAL A 3 -11.21 4.85 -0.73
C VAL A 3 -11.90 3.82 -1.64
N LEU A 4 -12.04 2.56 -1.19
CA LEU A 4 -12.71 1.51 -1.95
C LEU A 4 -14.21 1.74 -2.08
N LEU A 5 -14.86 2.20 -1.01
CA LEU A 5 -16.29 2.54 -1.05
C LEU A 5 -16.57 3.67 -2.04
N TYR A 6 -15.74 4.72 -2.04
CA TYR A 6 -15.85 5.81 -3.00
C TYR A 6 -15.58 5.34 -4.44
N ALA A 7 -14.55 4.52 -4.64
CA ALA A 7 -14.23 3.94 -5.95
C ALA A 7 -15.37 3.05 -6.48
N TRP A 8 -15.96 2.22 -5.62
CA TRP A 8 -17.15 1.44 -5.96
C TRP A 8 -18.31 2.36 -6.35
N MET A 9 -18.67 3.33 -5.49
CA MET A 9 -19.81 4.21 -5.75
C MET A 9 -19.66 5.02 -7.04
N SER A 10 -18.43 5.39 -7.41
CA SER A 10 -18.16 6.21 -8.60
C SER A 10 -18.03 5.42 -9.90
N LYS A 11 -17.40 4.24 -9.88
CA LYS A 11 -17.09 3.46 -11.10
C LYS A 11 -17.87 2.15 -11.23
N GLY A 12 -18.42 1.65 -10.12
CA GLY A 12 -19.00 0.31 -10.01
C GLY A 12 -17.94 -0.76 -9.77
N ALA A 13 -18.35 -1.88 -9.14
CA ALA A 13 -17.42 -2.92 -8.70
C ALA A 13 -16.62 -3.57 -9.85
N SER A 14 -17.23 -3.85 -11.00
CA SER A 14 -16.53 -4.50 -12.11
C SER A 14 -15.42 -3.63 -12.69
N LYS A 15 -15.72 -2.37 -13.02
CA LYS A 15 -14.76 -1.42 -13.61
C LYS A 15 -13.67 -0.97 -12.66
N MET A 16 -13.94 -1.02 -11.35
CA MET A 16 -12.95 -0.68 -10.34
C MET A 16 -11.75 -1.65 -10.38
N PHE A 17 -11.96 -2.91 -10.73
CA PHE A 17 -10.90 -3.93 -10.76
C PHE A 17 -10.26 -4.12 -12.14
N ASP A 18 -10.59 -3.29 -13.14
CA ASP A 18 -9.97 -3.36 -14.45
C ASP A 18 -8.47 -3.05 -14.34
N HIS A 19 -7.64 -3.82 -15.06
CA HIS A 19 -6.18 -3.68 -14.98
C HIS A 19 -5.70 -2.26 -15.31
N GLU A 20 -6.28 -1.63 -16.33
CA GLU A 20 -5.93 -0.25 -16.71
C GLU A 20 -6.22 0.74 -15.58
N GLU A 21 -7.32 0.56 -14.86
CA GLU A 21 -7.70 1.39 -13.72
C GLU A 21 -6.80 1.13 -12.50
N LEU A 22 -6.42 -0.12 -12.25
CA LEU A 22 -5.55 -0.48 -11.13
C LEU A 22 -4.08 -0.09 -11.36
N PHE A 23 -3.62 -0.18 -12.61
CA PHE A 23 -2.24 0.10 -13.00
C PHE A 23 -1.99 1.60 -13.22
N GLY A 24 -2.83 2.25 -14.02
CA GLY A 24 -2.65 3.65 -14.44
C GLY A 24 -3.59 4.65 -13.79
N GLY A 25 -4.70 4.18 -13.21
CA GLY A 25 -5.64 5.02 -12.49
C GLY A 25 -5.18 5.37 -11.07
N VAL A 26 -5.77 6.43 -10.52
CA VAL A 26 -5.63 6.82 -9.12
C VAL A 26 -7.02 7.15 -8.59
N TRP A 27 -7.54 6.33 -7.68
CA TRP A 27 -8.81 6.62 -7.03
C TRP A 27 -8.70 7.85 -6.13
N SER A 28 -9.82 8.54 -5.91
CA SER A 28 -9.85 9.69 -5.02
C SER A 28 -9.40 9.29 -3.62
N GLY A 29 -8.39 9.99 -3.10
CA GLY A 29 -7.79 9.72 -1.80
C GLY A 29 -6.85 8.51 -1.75
N ALA A 30 -6.68 7.73 -2.83
CA ALA A 30 -5.77 6.59 -2.87
C ALA A 30 -4.31 7.03 -2.71
N PHE A 31 -3.89 8.07 -3.41
CA PHE A 31 -2.54 8.63 -3.27
C PHE A 31 -2.25 9.07 -1.84
N THR A 32 -3.16 9.88 -1.26
CA THR A 32 -3.03 10.35 0.12
C THR A 32 -3.01 9.20 1.12
N ALA A 33 -3.90 8.21 0.97
CA ALA A 33 -3.93 7.03 1.82
C ALA A 33 -2.60 6.25 1.72
N LEU A 34 -2.07 6.07 0.50
CA LEU A 34 -0.79 5.39 0.29
C LEU A 34 0.39 6.17 0.89
N CYS A 35 0.38 7.51 0.83
CA CYS A 35 1.39 8.34 1.52
C CYS A 35 1.36 8.12 3.04
N PHE A 36 0.17 8.16 3.65
CA PHE A 36 0.03 7.94 5.09
C PHE A 36 0.45 6.52 5.47
N SER A 37 0.02 5.51 4.72
CA SER A 37 0.42 4.12 4.93
C SER A 37 1.92 3.92 4.76
N CYS A 38 2.55 4.57 3.78
CA CYS A 38 4.00 4.52 3.58
C CYS A 38 4.76 5.08 4.80
N GLY A 39 4.31 6.22 5.33
CA GLY A 39 4.88 6.79 6.55
C GLY A 39 4.67 5.89 7.77
N TYR A 40 3.50 5.27 7.89
CA TYR A 40 3.20 4.32 8.95
C TYR A 40 4.10 3.07 8.88
N PHE A 41 4.27 2.47 7.70
CA PHE A 41 5.16 1.31 7.54
C PHE A 41 6.62 1.65 7.84
N ALA A 42 7.09 2.84 7.45
CA ALA A 42 8.43 3.29 7.81
C ALA A 42 8.61 3.40 9.32
N TYR A 43 7.61 3.96 10.01
CA TYR A 43 7.60 4.04 11.47
C TYR A 43 7.57 2.65 12.12
N ASP A 44 6.68 1.77 11.67
CA ASP A 44 6.51 0.42 12.21
C ASP A 44 7.79 -0.41 12.03
N GLN A 45 8.42 -0.33 10.86
CA GLN A 45 9.69 -0.99 10.62
C GLN A 45 10.81 -0.45 11.52
N TRP A 46 10.84 0.87 11.78
CA TRP A 46 11.78 1.46 12.73
C TRP A 46 11.54 0.93 14.15
N ASP A 47 10.28 0.89 14.58
CA ASP A 47 9.89 0.35 15.90
C ASP A 47 10.29 -1.12 16.06
N MET A 48 10.11 -1.93 15.01
CA MET A 48 10.56 -3.33 15.00
C MET A 48 12.07 -3.47 15.19
N LEU A 49 12.87 -2.55 14.63
CA LEU A 49 14.32 -2.55 14.77
C LEU A 49 14.74 -2.12 16.18
N ASP A 50 14.18 -1.03 16.69
CA ASP A 50 14.51 -0.49 18.02
C ASP A 50 14.15 -1.48 19.13
N ASN A 51 12.96 -2.07 19.05
CA ASN A 51 12.43 -3.00 20.04
C ASN A 51 12.75 -4.48 19.73
N HIS A 52 13.52 -4.75 18.68
CA HIS A 52 13.90 -6.12 18.27
C HIS A 52 12.69 -7.06 18.09
N LEU A 53 11.58 -6.55 17.54
CA LEU A 53 10.30 -7.25 17.35
C LEU A 53 10.32 -8.16 16.11
N TYR A 54 11.41 -8.89 15.91
CA TYR A 54 11.57 -9.82 14.79
C TYR A 54 12.41 -11.02 15.21
N ASN A 55 12.22 -12.15 14.54
CA ASN A 55 13.07 -13.32 14.75
C ASN A 55 14.45 -13.06 14.11
N THR A 56 15.49 -12.99 14.94
CA THR A 56 16.87 -12.69 14.50
C THR A 56 17.46 -13.77 13.59
N GLN A 57 17.00 -15.01 13.69
CA GLN A 57 17.46 -16.12 12.84
C GLN A 57 16.74 -16.15 11.49
N MET A 58 15.50 -15.67 11.43
CA MET A 58 14.63 -15.69 10.26
C MET A 58 13.76 -14.41 10.24
N PRO A 59 14.32 -13.25 9.81
CA PRO A 59 13.65 -11.95 9.92
C PRO A 59 12.63 -11.72 8.79
N SER A 60 11.77 -12.70 8.52
CA SER A 60 10.81 -12.68 7.40
C SER A 60 9.89 -11.46 7.44
N ILE A 61 9.40 -11.09 8.63
CA ILE A 61 8.54 -9.92 8.84
C ILE A 61 9.26 -8.60 8.51
N LEU A 62 10.55 -8.50 8.83
CA LEU A 62 11.35 -7.31 8.53
C LEU A 62 11.57 -7.18 7.01
N VAL A 63 11.86 -8.30 6.34
CA VAL A 63 12.01 -8.33 4.88
C VAL A 63 10.69 -7.97 4.18
N HIS A 64 9.57 -8.46 4.71
CA HIS A 64 8.24 -8.13 4.20
C HIS A 64 7.96 -6.62 4.27
N HIS A 65 8.23 -5.97 5.41
CA HIS A 65 8.06 -4.52 5.55
C HIS A 65 8.99 -3.71 4.64
N ILE A 66 10.24 -4.16 4.45
CA ILE A 66 11.17 -3.54 3.50
C ILE A 66 10.60 -3.59 2.08
N LEU A 67 10.09 -4.74 1.66
CA LEU A 67 9.51 -4.91 0.32
C LEU A 67 8.28 -4.02 0.12
N LEU A 68 7.37 -3.98 1.11
CA LEU A 68 6.21 -3.09 1.06
C LEU A 68 6.63 -1.62 0.95
N LEU A 69 7.58 -1.18 1.79
CA LEU A 69 8.05 0.20 1.81
C LEU A 69 8.70 0.61 0.47
N VAL A 70 9.50 -0.28 -0.11
CA VAL A 70 10.09 -0.06 -1.44
C VAL A 70 9.01 0.04 -2.52
N CYS A 71 8.07 -0.91 -2.55
CA CYS A 71 6.98 -0.90 -3.52
C CYS A 71 6.13 0.37 -3.41
N PHE A 72 5.78 0.79 -2.20
CA PHE A 72 4.96 1.97 -1.96
C PHE A 72 5.69 3.24 -2.37
N THR A 73 6.96 3.36 -1.99
CA THR A 73 7.78 4.51 -2.37
C THR A 73 7.95 4.58 -3.89
N LEU A 74 8.17 3.45 -4.56
CA LEU A 74 8.28 3.41 -6.03
C LEU A 74 6.97 3.78 -6.73
N ALA A 75 5.82 3.29 -6.23
CA ALA A 75 4.52 3.64 -6.76
C ALA A 75 4.19 5.13 -6.56
N LEU A 76 4.52 5.69 -5.40
CA LEU A 76 4.40 7.12 -5.15
C LEU A 76 5.32 7.95 -6.06
N TYR A 77 6.57 7.49 -6.25
CA TYR A 77 7.55 8.17 -7.11
C TYR A 77 7.17 8.12 -8.60
N ARG A 78 6.66 6.98 -9.08
CA ARG A 78 6.29 6.78 -10.48
C ARG A 78 4.84 7.15 -10.79
N HIS A 79 4.01 7.39 -9.77
CA HIS A 79 2.57 7.59 -9.89
C HIS A 79 1.84 6.46 -10.64
N VAL A 80 2.29 5.21 -10.47
CA VAL A 80 1.67 4.02 -11.07
C VAL A 80 1.35 2.98 -10.01
N THR A 81 0.42 2.08 -10.30
CA THR A 81 0.02 0.95 -9.43
C THR A 81 -0.48 1.37 -8.04
N ILE A 82 -0.83 2.63 -7.84
CA ILE A 82 -1.31 3.16 -6.55
C ILE A 82 -2.57 2.41 -6.10
N ASN A 83 -3.53 2.21 -7.01
CA ASN A 83 -4.76 1.50 -6.71
C ASN A 83 -4.50 0.01 -6.39
N TYR A 84 -3.56 -0.63 -7.09
CA TYR A 84 -3.10 -1.98 -6.74
C TYR A 84 -2.60 -2.05 -5.30
N LEU A 85 -1.76 -1.11 -4.88
CA LEU A 85 -1.20 -1.10 -3.53
C LEU A 85 -2.24 -0.76 -2.45
N ILE A 86 -3.25 0.06 -2.77
CA ILE A 86 -4.40 0.25 -1.88
C ILE A 86 -5.19 -1.05 -1.70
N LEU A 87 -5.35 -1.86 -2.75
CA LEU A 87 -5.97 -3.18 -2.59
C LEU A 87 -5.10 -4.12 -1.76
N THR A 88 -3.79 -4.16 -2.03
CA THR A 88 -2.85 -4.94 -1.22
C THR A 88 -2.94 -4.57 0.25
N LEU A 89 -2.96 -3.28 0.59
CA LEU A 89 -3.14 -2.76 1.96
C LEU A 89 -4.41 -3.24 2.68
N VAL A 90 -5.48 -3.50 1.94
CA VAL A 90 -6.75 -3.96 2.53
C VAL A 90 -6.77 -5.48 2.70
N CYS A 91 -5.98 -6.20 1.92
CA CYS A 91 -5.89 -7.65 1.92
C CYS A 91 -4.79 -8.21 2.83
N GLU A 92 -3.80 -7.38 3.16
CA GLU A 92 -2.76 -7.69 4.13
C GLU A 92 -3.32 -7.81 5.56
#